data_AF-A0AAU2XID8-F1
#
_entry.id   AF-A0AAU2XID8-F1
#
_cell.length_a   1.000
_cell.length_b   1.000
_cell.length_c   1.000
_cell.angle_alpha   90.00
_cell.angle_beta   90.00
_cell.angle_gamma   90.00
#
_symmetry.space_group_name_H-M   'P 1'
#
loop_
_entity.id
_entity.type
_entity.pdbx_description
1 polymer ?
#
loop_
_entity_poly.entity_id
_entity_poly.type
_entity_poly.pdbx_seq_one_letter_code
_entity_poly.pdbx_strand_id
1 'polypeptide(L)'
;MTPRACANPRCGRPLPAQAVATQRHCSAACRQARHRDRLRATPDDEQRAALAQRFRHTAELLGAAAQAAAAAGPEALSGHVPALVALLDTLTATAVSHDRERGDTWPVIAARLNLEPETARRRHVNKRRPASDLPAQTTRTPTRA
;
A
#
# COMPACT_ATOMS: atom_id res chain seq x y z
N MET A 1 19.08 22.24 21.07
CA MET A 1 18.44 21.38 20.05
C MET A 1 18.52 19.93 20.52
N THR A 2 17.40 19.26 20.74
CA THR A 2 17.38 17.85 21.18
C THR A 2 17.82 16.96 20.01
N PRO A 3 18.83 16.10 20.17
CA PRO A 3 19.27 15.23 19.10
C PRO A 3 18.14 14.25 18.72
N ARG A 4 17.81 14.19 17.42
CA ARG A 4 16.79 13.28 16.91
C ARG A 4 17.20 11.83 17.19
N ALA A 5 16.28 11.03 17.73
CA ALA A 5 16.54 9.63 18.02
C ALA A 5 16.51 8.76 16.75
N CYS A 6 17.27 7.65 16.77
CA CYS A 6 17.21 6.63 15.74
C CYS A 6 15.82 5.99 15.67
N ALA A 7 15.27 5.81 14.47
CA ALA A 7 13.95 5.18 14.24
C ALA A 7 13.93 3.65 14.47
N ASN A 8 15.03 3.04 14.91
CA ASN A 8 15.02 1.68 15.42
C ASN A 8 14.71 1.72 16.93
N PRO A 9 13.53 1.26 17.38
CA PRO A 9 13.10 1.37 18.78
C PRO A 9 14.01 0.60 19.75
N ARG A 10 14.75 -0.41 19.28
CA ARG A 10 15.72 -1.17 20.09
C ARG A 10 17.08 -0.49 20.22
N CYS A 11 17.36 0.55 19.43
CA CYS A 11 18.66 1.20 19.42
C CYS A 11 18.77 2.31 20.46
N GLY A 12 17.75 3.16 20.58
CA GLY A 12 17.73 4.30 21.53
C GLY A 12 18.79 5.39 21.30
N ARG A 13 19.79 5.16 20.44
CA ARG A 13 20.88 6.11 20.19
C ARG A 13 20.40 7.34 19.42
N PRO A 14 20.98 8.52 19.69
CA PRO A 14 20.77 9.70 18.85
C PRO A 14 21.33 9.48 17.44
N LEU A 15 20.76 10.19 16.48
CA LEU A 15 21.34 10.32 15.15
C LEU A 15 22.68 11.09 15.23
N PRO A 16 23.64 10.82 14.33
CA PRO A 16 24.88 11.56 14.29
C PRO A 16 24.64 13.06 14.07
N ALA A 17 25.52 13.91 14.58
CA ALA A 17 25.36 15.36 14.51
C ALA A 17 25.23 15.88 13.06
N GLN A 18 25.91 15.25 12.10
CA GLN A 18 25.80 15.53 10.66
C GLN A 18 24.64 14.82 9.94
N ALA A 19 23.65 14.26 10.65
CA ALA A 19 22.53 13.58 10.01
C ALA A 19 21.67 14.54 9.19
N VAL A 20 21.55 14.27 7.89
CA VAL A 20 20.63 15.01 7.00
C VAL A 20 19.18 14.78 7.41
N ALA A 21 18.28 15.71 7.05
CA ALA A 21 16.88 15.67 7.48
C ALA A 21 16.15 14.34 7.18
N THR A 22 16.52 13.69 6.07
CA THR A 22 15.97 12.41 5.60
C THR A 22 16.56 11.17 6.29
N GLN A 23 17.69 11.31 7.00
CA GLN A 23 18.32 10.20 7.69
C GLN A 23 17.49 9.83 8.93
N ARG A 24 16.94 8.61 8.91
CA ARG A 24 16.10 8.08 10.00
C ARG A 24 16.83 7.12 10.94
N HIS A 25 18.02 6.65 10.55
CA HIS A 25 18.75 5.61 11.29
C HIS A 25 20.17 6.06 11.58
N CYS A 26 20.68 5.72 12.77
CA CYS A 26 22.04 6.07 13.19
C CYS A 26 23.12 5.28 12.41
N SER A 27 22.78 4.13 11.85
CA SER A 27 23.69 3.30 11.06
C SER A 27 22.97 2.40 10.06
N ALA A 28 23.71 1.85 9.10
CA ALA A 28 23.23 0.80 8.20
C ALA A 28 22.77 -0.45 8.96
N ALA A 29 23.49 -0.83 10.02
CA ALA A 29 23.13 -1.95 10.87
C ALA A 29 21.75 -1.76 11.53
N CYS A 30 21.45 -0.55 12.03
CA CYS A 30 20.13 -0.25 12.58
C CYS A 30 19.01 -0.24 11.53
N ARG A 31 19.31 0.21 10.31
CA ARG A 31 18.38 0.13 9.18
C ARG A 31 18.05 -1.33 8.84
N GLN A 32 19.08 -2.18 8.73
CA GLN A 32 18.93 -3.60 8.43
C GLN A 32 18.23 -4.37 9.56
N ALA A 33 18.55 -4.08 10.82
CA ALA A 33 17.87 -4.67 11.98
C ALA A 33 16.38 -4.32 11.99
N ARG A 34 16.04 -3.03 11.79
CA ARG A 34 14.64 -2.59 11.67
C ARG A 34 13.93 -3.25 10.48
N HIS A 35 14.62 -3.43 9.36
CA HIS A 35 14.08 -4.14 8.21
C HIS A 35 13.80 -5.61 8.52
N ARG A 36 14.75 -6.33 9.15
CA ARG A 36 14.56 -7.72 9.59
C ARG A 36 13.41 -7.86 10.60
N ASP A 37 13.31 -6.94 11.56
CA ASP A 37 12.20 -6.93 12.53
C ASP A 37 10.85 -6.73 11.82
N ARG A 38 10.77 -5.82 10.84
CA ARG A 38 9.56 -5.64 10.02
C ARG A 38 9.20 -6.88 9.21
N LEU A 39 10.19 -7.61 8.69
CA LEU A 39 9.94 -8.85 7.94
C LEU A 39 9.49 -10.01 8.84
N ARG A 40 9.79 -9.95 10.15
CA ARG A 40 9.41 -10.97 11.15
C ARG A 40 8.12 -10.60 11.89
N ALA A 41 7.65 -9.36 11.78
CA ALA A 41 6.43 -8.93 12.44
C ALA A 41 5.22 -9.58 11.77
N THR A 42 4.54 -10.46 12.48
CA THR A 42 3.22 -10.93 12.09
C THR A 42 2.22 -9.78 12.28
N PRO A 43 1.39 -9.48 11.29
CA PRO A 43 0.38 -8.44 11.43
C PRO A 43 -0.66 -8.83 12.49
N ASP A 44 -1.02 -7.86 13.33
CA ASP A 44 -2.07 -8.01 14.33
C ASP A 44 -3.48 -8.03 13.69
N ASP A 45 -4.50 -8.29 14.50
CA ASP A 45 -5.90 -8.32 14.03
C ASP A 45 -6.37 -6.98 13.46
N GLU A 46 -5.91 -5.86 14.03
CA GLU A 46 -6.26 -4.51 13.59
C GLU A 46 -5.71 -4.23 12.18
N GLN A 47 -4.45 -4.59 11.95
CA GLN A 47 -3.79 -4.46 10.65
C GLN A 47 -4.47 -5.32 9.58
N ARG A 48 -4.86 -6.54 9.93
CA ARG A 48 -5.63 -7.43 9.04
C ARG A 48 -7.01 -6.85 8.72
N ALA A 49 -7.73 -6.34 9.73
CA ALA A 49 -9.02 -5.68 9.53
C ALA A 49 -8.92 -4.45 8.63
N ALA A 50 -7.89 -3.62 8.83
CA ALA A 50 -7.63 -2.42 8.01
C ALA A 50 -7.29 -2.78 6.55
N LEU A 51 -6.61 -3.90 6.28
CA LEU A 51 -6.44 -4.39 4.91
C LEU A 51 -7.75 -4.86 4.29
N ALA A 52 -8.53 -5.65 5.02
CA ALA A 52 -9.82 -6.14 4.52
C ALA A 52 -10.78 -4.99 4.20
N GLN A 53 -10.80 -3.94 5.05
CA GLN A 53 -11.59 -2.73 4.79
C GLN A 53 -11.12 -2.00 3.53
N ARG A 54 -9.81 -1.81 3.35
CA ARG A 54 -9.25 -1.19 2.13
C ARG A 54 -9.59 -1.97 0.87
N PHE A 55 -9.54 -3.30 0.94
CA PHE A 55 -9.93 -4.17 -0.17
C PHE A 55 -11.39 -3.97 -0.55
N ARG A 56 -12.31 -4.04 0.43
CA ARG A 56 -13.76 -3.82 0.19
C ARG A 56 -14.03 -2.44 -0.41
N HIS A 57 -13.47 -1.40 0.19
CA HIS A 57 -13.67 -0.03 -0.30
C HIS A 57 -13.17 0.15 -1.74
N THR A 58 -12.01 -0.41 -2.08
CA THR A 58 -11.46 -0.33 -3.45
C THR A 58 -12.32 -1.12 -4.44
N ALA A 59 -12.86 -2.27 -4.03
CA ALA A 59 -13.78 -3.06 -4.86
C ALA A 59 -15.09 -2.31 -5.13
N GLU A 60 -15.64 -1.61 -4.14
CA GLU A 60 -16.82 -0.75 -4.30
C GLU A 60 -16.56 0.38 -5.31
N LEU A 61 -15.42 1.07 -5.19
CA LEU A 61 -15.03 2.12 -6.13
C LEU A 61 -14.87 1.59 -7.55
N LEU A 62 -14.27 0.40 -7.72
CA LEU A 62 -14.15 -0.24 -9.02
C LEU A 62 -15.52 -0.57 -9.62
N GLY A 63 -16.44 -1.11 -8.82
CA GLY A 63 -17.81 -1.41 -9.24
C GLY A 63 -18.56 -0.15 -9.69
N ALA A 64 -18.49 0.93 -8.90
CA ALA A 64 -19.10 2.21 -9.24
C ALA A 64 -18.49 2.82 -10.53
N ALA A 65 -17.16 2.78 -10.66
CA ALA A 65 -16.47 3.27 -11.85
C ALA A 65 -16.83 2.46 -13.11
N ALA A 66 -16.98 1.14 -12.98
CA ALA A 66 -17.39 0.28 -14.09
C ALA A 66 -18.84 0.56 -14.52
N GLN A 67 -19.75 0.77 -13.56
CA GLN A 67 -21.13 1.17 -13.85
C GLN A 67 -21.21 2.54 -14.53
N ALA A 68 -20.45 3.52 -14.06
CA ALA A 68 -20.37 4.84 -14.68
C ALA A 68 -19.83 4.77 -16.11
N ALA A 69 -18.81 3.95 -16.36
CA ALA A 69 -18.29 3.71 -17.70
C ALA A 69 -19.32 3.01 -18.59
N ALA A 70 -20.03 2.00 -18.09
CA ALA A 70 -21.07 1.30 -18.86
C ALA A 70 -22.28 2.18 -19.20
N ALA A 71 -22.59 3.16 -18.35
CA ALA A 71 -23.63 4.16 -18.61
C ALA A 71 -23.16 5.28 -19.56
N ALA A 72 -21.85 5.40 -19.80
CA ALA A 72 -21.30 6.36 -20.74
C ALA A 72 -21.49 5.86 -22.18
N GLY A 73 -21.68 6.80 -23.12
CA GLY A 73 -21.70 6.46 -24.54
C GLY A 73 -20.35 5.87 -25.01
N PRO A 74 -20.35 5.09 -26.11
CA PRO A 74 -19.15 4.37 -26.58
C PRO A 74 -17.94 5.27 -26.85
N GLU A 75 -18.18 6.52 -27.24
CA GLU A 75 -17.17 7.57 -27.46
C GLU A 75 -16.38 7.93 -26.20
N ALA A 76 -16.97 7.80 -25.01
CA ALA A 76 -16.37 8.18 -23.73
C ALA A 76 -15.68 7.01 -23.00
N LEU A 77 -15.89 5.76 -23.44
CA LEU A 77 -15.39 4.56 -22.78
C LEU A 77 -13.86 4.55 -22.64
N SER A 78 -13.14 4.99 -23.67
CA SER A 78 -11.68 5.04 -23.67
C SER A 78 -11.11 5.95 -22.56
N GLY A 79 -11.84 7.02 -22.19
CA GLY A 79 -11.46 7.94 -21.12
C GLY A 79 -11.57 7.33 -19.72
N HIS A 80 -12.41 6.30 -19.53
CA HIS A 80 -12.58 5.62 -18.25
C HIS A 80 -11.56 4.49 -18.02
N VAL A 81 -10.97 3.94 -19.10
CA VAL A 81 -10.02 2.81 -19.02
C VAL A 81 -8.84 3.09 -18.06
N PRO A 82 -8.16 4.25 -18.09
CA PRO A 82 -7.04 4.50 -17.17
C PRO A 82 -7.45 4.45 -15.70
N ALA A 83 -8.63 4.97 -15.35
CA ALA A 83 -9.14 4.96 -13.98
C ALA A 83 -9.49 3.53 -13.52
N LEU A 84 -10.13 2.74 -14.38
CA LEU A 84 -10.46 1.34 -14.10
C LEU A 84 -9.19 0.49 -13.91
N VAL A 85 -8.18 0.67 -14.77
CA VAL A 85 -6.89 0.00 -14.64
C VAL A 85 -6.20 0.37 -13.34
N ALA A 86 -6.18 1.65 -12.95
CA ALA A 86 -5.58 2.09 -11.70
C ALA A 86 -6.27 1.51 -10.45
N LEU A 87 -7.60 1.44 -10.46
CA LEU A 87 -8.40 0.82 -9.38
C LEU A 87 -8.14 -0.69 -9.30
N LEU A 88 -8.11 -1.39 -10.44
CA LEU A 88 -7.76 -2.80 -10.52
C LEU A 88 -6.36 -3.07 -9.96
N ASP A 89 -5.36 -2.29 -10.38
CA ASP A 89 -3.98 -2.44 -9.91
C ASP A 89 -3.86 -2.23 -8.39
N THR A 90 -4.64 -1.30 -7.84
CA THR A 90 -4.71 -1.02 -6.39
C THR A 90 -5.38 -2.17 -5.63
N LEU A 91 -6.48 -2.69 -6.17
CA LEU A 91 -7.20 -3.83 -5.61
C LEU A 91 -6.32 -5.07 -5.57
N THR A 92 -5.65 -5.39 -6.68
CA THR A 92 -4.70 -6.50 -6.77
C THR A 92 -3.53 -6.34 -5.79
N ALA A 93 -2.94 -5.14 -5.69
CA ALA A 93 -1.86 -4.89 -4.74
C ALA A 93 -2.31 -5.08 -3.28
N THR A 94 -3.55 -4.69 -2.96
CA THR A 94 -4.12 -4.87 -1.62
C THR A 94 -4.39 -6.34 -1.32
N ALA A 95 -4.93 -7.09 -2.26
CA ALA A 95 -5.13 -8.55 -2.14
C ALA A 95 -3.80 -9.28 -1.93
N VAL A 96 -2.78 -8.99 -2.74
CA VAL A 96 -1.45 -9.58 -2.58
C VAL A 96 -0.85 -9.23 -1.22
N SER A 97 -0.99 -7.99 -0.76
CA SER A 97 -0.51 -7.60 0.56
C SER A 97 -1.19 -8.41 1.67
N HIS A 98 -2.50 -8.60 1.58
CA HIS A 98 -3.26 -9.41 2.52
C HIS A 98 -2.83 -10.88 2.52
N ASP A 99 -2.64 -11.48 1.35
CA ASP A 99 -2.20 -12.87 1.24
C ASP A 99 -0.77 -13.06 1.78
N ARG A 100 0.12 -12.10 1.49
CA ARG A 100 1.48 -12.08 2.06
C ARG A 100 1.45 -11.94 3.58
N GLU A 101 0.56 -11.11 4.11
CA GLU A 101 0.38 -10.91 5.55
C GLU A 101 -0.20 -12.13 6.27
N ARG A 102 -0.99 -12.96 5.57
CA ARG A 102 -1.45 -14.28 6.04
C ARG A 102 -0.38 -15.37 5.98
N GLY A 103 0.76 -15.08 5.35
CA GLY A 103 1.86 -16.04 5.19
C GLY A 103 1.80 -16.86 3.90
N ASP A 104 0.93 -16.51 2.95
CA ASP A 104 0.87 -17.23 1.68
C ASP A 104 2.19 -17.09 0.90
N THR A 105 2.58 -18.19 0.26
CA THR A 105 3.78 -18.28 -0.55
C THR A 105 3.55 -17.65 -1.92
N TRP A 106 4.62 -17.18 -2.58
CA TRP A 106 4.51 -16.61 -3.92
C TRP A 106 3.89 -17.56 -4.95
N PRO A 107 4.16 -18.89 -4.96
CA PRO A 107 3.46 -19.82 -5.83
C PRO A 107 1.94 -19.83 -5.64
N VAL A 108 1.45 -19.80 -4.39
CA VAL A 108 0.01 -19.77 -4.09
C VAL A 108 -0.62 -18.46 -4.59
N ILE A 109 0.01 -17.33 -4.31
CA ILE A 109 -0.46 -16.01 -4.76
C ILE A 109 -0.46 -15.94 -6.29
N ALA A 110 0.59 -16.43 -6.93
CA ALA A 110 0.74 -16.40 -8.39
C ALA A 110 -0.33 -17.25 -9.09
N ALA A 111 -0.65 -18.43 -8.54
CA ALA A 111 -1.75 -19.27 -9.04
C ALA A 111 -3.10 -18.54 -8.99
N ARG A 112 -3.41 -17.81 -7.90
CA ARG A 112 -4.65 -17.02 -7.78
C ARG A 112 -4.72 -15.86 -8.76
N LEU A 113 -3.57 -15.28 -9.11
CA LEU A 113 -3.46 -14.18 -10.07
C LEU A 113 -3.34 -14.66 -11.51
N ASN A 114 -3.25 -15.97 -11.74
CA ASN A 114 -2.93 -16.59 -13.03
C ASN A 114 -1.63 -16.02 -13.64
N LEU A 115 -0.57 -15.97 -12.83
CA LEU A 115 0.75 -15.48 -13.21
C LEU A 115 1.82 -16.53 -12.88
N GLU A 116 2.97 -16.42 -13.55
CA GLU A 116 4.18 -17.12 -13.13
C GLU A 116 4.68 -16.60 -11.75
N PRO A 117 5.20 -17.46 -10.86
CA PRO A 117 5.63 -17.06 -9.51
C PRO A 117 6.65 -15.91 -9.49
N GLU A 118 7.61 -15.94 -10.41
CA GLU A 118 8.63 -14.89 -10.52
C GLU A 118 8.04 -13.57 -11.05
N THR A 119 7.06 -13.64 -11.95
CA THR A 119 6.33 -12.46 -12.45
C THR A 119 5.49 -11.83 -11.34
N ALA A 120 4.73 -12.63 -10.60
CA ALA A 120 3.95 -12.15 -9.45
C ALA A 120 4.86 -11.51 -8.41
N ARG A 121 5.99 -12.16 -8.08
CA ARG A 121 6.99 -11.61 -7.16
C ARG A 121 7.55 -10.30 -7.69
N ARG A 122 8.06 -10.23 -8.92
CA ARG A 122 8.64 -8.98 -9.47
C ARG A 122 7.64 -7.84 -9.50
N ARG A 123 6.39 -8.11 -9.91
CA ARG A 123 5.34 -7.11 -10.04
C ARG A 123 4.84 -6.58 -8.69
N HIS A 124 4.87 -7.40 -7.63
CA HIS A 124 4.22 -7.07 -6.36
C HIS A 124 5.14 -7.05 -5.12
N VAL A 125 6.39 -7.55 -5.18
CA VAL A 125 7.33 -7.54 -4.04
C VAL A 125 7.80 -6.14 -3.67
N ASN A 126 7.80 -5.21 -4.64
CA ASN A 126 8.34 -3.85 -4.49
C ASN A 126 7.29 -2.73 -4.55
N LYS A 127 6.01 -3.06 -4.78
CA LYS A 127 4.94 -2.06 -4.62
C LYS A 127 4.84 -1.78 -3.12
N ARG A 128 5.56 -0.73 -2.68
CA ARG A 128 5.46 -0.18 -1.32
C ARG A 128 3.98 -0.15 -0.96
N ARG A 129 3.67 -0.60 0.26
CA ARG A 129 2.40 -0.34 0.96
C ARG A 129 1.95 1.07 0.50
N PRO A 130 0.84 1.21 -0.24
CA PRO A 130 0.43 2.53 -0.68
C PRO A 130 0.42 3.41 0.56
N ALA A 131 1.11 4.54 0.47
CA ALA A 131 1.10 5.52 1.55
C ALA A 131 -0.37 5.70 1.95
N SER A 132 -0.64 5.78 3.25
CA SER A 132 -2.00 5.99 3.78
C SER A 132 -2.63 7.33 3.35
N ASP A 133 -2.08 7.97 2.32
CA ASP A 133 -2.57 9.15 1.64
C ASP A 133 -3.67 8.74 0.65
N LEU A 134 -4.75 8.16 1.16
CA LEU A 134 -6.04 8.43 0.54
C LEU A 134 -6.23 9.95 0.70
N PRO A 135 -6.46 10.72 -0.38
CA PRO A 135 -6.80 12.12 -0.22
C PRO A 135 -8.02 12.18 0.69
N ALA A 136 -7.89 12.87 1.83
CA ALA A 136 -9.03 13.25 2.65
C ALA A 136 -10.00 13.94 1.70
N GLN A 137 -11.15 13.31 1.44
CA GLN A 137 -12.19 13.90 0.63
C GLN A 137 -12.64 15.15 1.38
N THR A 138 -12.13 16.31 0.95
CA THR A 138 -12.60 17.61 1.37
C THR A 138 -14.03 17.74 0.84
N THR A 139 -15.00 17.34 1.63
CA THR A 139 -16.41 17.65 1.39
C THR A 139 -16.58 19.15 1.53
N ARG A 140 -16.39 19.88 0.43
CA ARG A 140 -16.88 21.25 0.30
C ARG A 140 -18.39 21.16 0.12
N THR A 141 -19.12 21.34 1.21
CA THR A 141 -20.55 21.61 1.19
C THR A 141 -20.78 22.92 0.42
N PRO A 142 -21.61 22.96 -0.63
CA PRO A 142 -21.99 24.22 -1.24
C PRO A 142 -22.98 24.94 -0.30
N THR A 143 -22.54 26.05 0.28
CA THR A 143 -23.44 27.02 0.92
C THR A 143 -24.33 27.60 -0.17
N ARG A 144 -25.63 27.29 -0.11
CA ARG A 144 -26.64 27.87 -0.99
C ARG A 144 -26.91 29.30 -0.54
N ALA A 145 -26.97 30.21 -1.52
CA ALA A 145 -27.27 31.64 -1.37
C ALA A 145 -28.67 31.89 -0.80
#